data_AF-A0A926V483-F1
#
_entry.id   AF-A0A926V483-F1
#
_cell.length_a   1.000
_cell.length_b   1.000
_cell.length_c   1.000
_cell.angle_alpha   90.00
_cell.angle_beta   90.00
_cell.angle_gamma   90.00
#
_symmetry.space_group_name_H-M   'P 1'
#
loop_
_entity.id
_entity.type
_entity.pdbx_description
1 polymer ?
#
loop_
_entity_poly.entity_id
_entity_poly.type
_entity_poly.pdbx_seq_one_letter_code
_entity_poly.pdbx_strand_id
1 'polypeptide(L)' 'MKYTITNTGTDWLLKIWEPAPVTNDRELPFLYKVKLRFPSEQEAKQALEHYWYMHRDVSQRDLVLSRA' A
#
# COMPACT_ATOMS: atom_id res chain seq x y z
N MET A 1 -6.92 2.37 1.33
CA MET A 1 -5.86 1.40 1.73
C MET A 1 -6.12 0.90 3.13
N LYS A 2 -5.74 -0.35 3.41
CA LYS A 2 -5.68 -0.91 4.78
C LYS A 2 -4.26 -1.37 5.05
N TYR A 3 -3.83 -1.38 6.32
CA TYR A 3 -2.52 -1.91 6.69
C TYR A 3 -2.57 -2.68 8.02
N THR A 4 -1.52 -3.44 8.30
CA THR A 4 -1.31 -4.14 9.58
C THR A 4 0.18 -4.24 9.84
N ILE A 5 0.61 -3.88 11.04
CA ILE A 5 1.97 -4.10 11.54
C ILE A 5 1.89 -5.22 12.58
N THR A 6 2.71 -6.26 12.45
CA THR A 6 2.70 -7.42 13.34
C THR A 6 4.12 -7.75 13.78
N ASN A 7 4.35 -7.93 15.08
CA ASN A 7 5.61 -8.46 15.58
C ASN A 7 5.62 -9.99 15.40
N THR A 8 6.69 -10.53 14.80
CA THR A 8 6.85 -11.97 14.52
C THR A 8 7.76 -12.68 15.52
N GLY A 9 8.23 -11.98 16.55
CA GLY A 9 9.21 -12.42 17.55
C GLY A 9 10.62 -11.89 17.24
N THR A 10 11.05 -11.93 15.98
CA THR A 10 12.38 -11.47 15.56
C THR A 10 12.34 -10.21 14.69
N ASP A 11 11.22 -9.98 13.99
CA ASP A 11 11.04 -8.84 13.10
C ASP A 11 9.62 -8.25 13.21
N TRP A 12 9.42 -7.14 12.52
CA TRP A 12 8.15 -6.45 12.36
C TRP A 12 7.69 -6.56 10.92
N LEU A 13 6.53 -7.15 10.72
CA LEU A 13 5.93 -7.38 9.42
C LEU A 13 4.85 -6.33 9.14
N LEU A 14 5.10 -5.46 8.19
CA LEU A 14 4.14 -4.52 7.62
C LEU A 14 3.42 -5.18 6.43
N LYS A 15 2.10 -5.22 6.48
CA LYS A 15 1.22 -5.64 5.39
C LYS A 15 0.38 -4.44 4.95
N ILE A 16 0.37 -4.14 3.66
CA ILE A 16 -0.47 -3.07 3.08
C ILE A 16 -1.35 -3.70 2.01
N TRP A 17 -2.64 -3.38 2.05
CA TRP A 17 -3.63 -3.78 1.05
C TRP A 17 -4.06 -2.55 0.26
N GLU A 18 -3.75 -2.58 -1.03
CA GLU A 18 -4.09 -1.54 -2.00
C GLU A 18 -4.91 -2.12 -3.16
N PRO A 19 -5.79 -1.33 -3.79
CA PRO A 19 -6.39 -1.73 -5.06
C PRO A 19 -5.29 -1.89 -6.10
N ALA A 20 -5.28 -3.02 -6.81
CA ALA A 20 -4.36 -3.17 -7.92
C ALA A 20 -4.66 -2.17 -9.04
N PRO A 21 -3.63 -1.69 -9.77
CA PRO A 21 -3.83 -0.85 -10.93
C PRO A 21 -4.65 -1.58 -12.00
N VAL A 22 -5.65 -0.89 -12.54
CA VAL A 22 -6.45 -1.38 -13.67
C VAL A 22 -5.56 -1.33 -14.91
N THR A 23 -5.24 -2.48 -15.47
CA THR A 23 -4.52 -2.60 -16.75
C THR A 23 -5.48 -3.15 -17.80
N ASN A 24 -5.23 -2.92 -19.09
CA ASN A 24 -6.09 -3.40 -20.18
C ASN A 24 -6.38 -4.92 -20.13
N ASP A 25 -5.47 -5.70 -19.54
CA ASP A 25 -5.62 -7.16 -19.39
C ASP A 25 -6.23 -7.62 -18.05
N ARG A 26 -6.65 -6.69 -17.17
CA ARG A 26 -7.09 -7.00 -15.80
C ARG A 26 -8.37 -6.24 -15.42
N GLU A 27 -9.49 -6.95 -15.49
CA GLU A 27 -10.84 -6.36 -15.39
C GLU A 27 -11.38 -6.14 -13.96
N LEU A 28 -10.73 -6.59 -12.87
CA LEU A 28 -11.35 -6.54 -11.53
C LEU A 28 -10.35 -6.30 -10.37
N PRO A 29 -10.78 -5.69 -9.25
CA PRO A 29 -9.88 -5.21 -8.21
C PRO A 29 -9.42 -6.37 -7.32
N PHE A 30 -8.26 -6.94 -7.61
CA PHE A 30 -7.55 -7.74 -6.63
C PHE A 30 -6.83 -6.80 -5.67
N LEU A 31 -7.04 -6.97 -4.36
CA LEU A 31 -6.26 -6.27 -3.34
C LEU A 31 -4.82 -6.78 -3.42
N TYR A 32 -3.90 -5.96 -3.89
CA TYR A 32 -2.48 -6.30 -3.85
C TYR A 32 -1.98 -6.16 -2.41
N LYS A 33 -1.26 -7.19 -1.94
CA LYS A 33 -0.74 -7.25 -0.57
C LYS A 33 0.76 -7.04 -0.57
N VAL A 34 1.19 -5.81 -0.31
CA VAL A 34 2.59 -5.50 -0.04
C VAL A 34 2.97 -6.10 1.32
N LYS A 35 4.09 -6.80 1.39
CA LYS A 35 4.64 -7.39 2.62
C LYS A 35 6.08 -6.94 2.80
N LEU A 36 6.36 -6.19 3.85
CA LEU A 36 7.68 -5.65 4.16
C LEU A 36 8.08 -6.07 5.57
N ARG A 37 9.34 -6.44 5.76
CA ARG A 37 9.90 -6.85 7.06
C ARG A 37 10.91 -5.81 7.52
N PHE A 38 10.84 -5.48 8.80
CA PHE A 38 11.68 -4.48 9.43
C PHE A 38 12.24 -5.01 10.75
N PRO A 39 13.47 -4.65 11.14
CA PRO A 39 14.03 -5.01 12.44
C PRO A 39 13.33 -4.31 13.61
N SER A 40 12.67 -3.17 13.38
CA SER A 40 11.98 -2.39 14.42
C SER A 40 10.56 -1.96 14.01
N GLU A 41 9.70 -1.75 15.02
CA GLU A 41 8.35 -1.20 14.80
C GLU A 41 8.42 0.20 14.21
N GLN A 42 9.40 0.99 14.65
CA GLN A 42 9.58 2.38 14.25
C GLN A 42 9.90 2.49 12.76
N GLU A 43 10.78 1.62 12.23
CA GLU A 43 11.05 1.56 10.80
C GLU A 43 9.82 1.14 9.99
N ALA A 44 9.03 0.19 10.49
CA ALA A 44 7.77 -0.19 9.86
C ALA A 44 6.77 0.98 9.79
N LYS A 45 6.70 1.82 10.84
CA LYS A 45 5.88 3.03 10.87
C LYS A 45 6.39 4.10 9.90
N GLN A 46 7.69 4.35 9.87
CA GLN A 46 8.30 5.31 8.92
C GLN A 46 8.06 4.89 7.46
N ALA A 47 8.22 3.61 7.16
CA ALA A 47 7.93 3.07 5.83
C ALA A 47 6.45 3.23 5.46
N LEU A 48 5.53 3.01 6.40
CA LEU A 48 4.10 3.23 6.19
C LEU A 48 3.77 4.71 5.91
N GLU A 49 4.35 5.64 6.67
CA GLU A 49 4.18 7.09 6.45
C GLU A 49 4.69 7.51 5.07
N HIS A 50 5.88 7.02 4.69
CA HIS A 50 6.43 7.27 3.38
C HIS A 50 5.54 6.70 2.26
N TYR A 51 5.03 5.48 2.45
CA TYR A 51 4.09 4.86 1.53
C TYR A 51 2.82 5.71 1.38
N TRP A 52 2.24 6.17 2.48
CA TRP A 52 1.07 7.05 2.44
C TRP A 52 1.36 8.36 1.73
N TYR A 53 2.51 8.98 1.96
CA TYR A 53 2.93 10.18 1.26
C TYR A 53 2.97 9.98 -0.26
N MET A 54 3.60 8.89 -0.73
CA MET A 54 3.73 8.57 -2.15
C MET A 54 2.38 8.28 -2.82
N HIS A 55 1.45 7.67 -2.07
CA HIS A 55 0.13 7.30 -2.60
C HIS A 55 -0.97 8.34 -2.33
N ARG A 56 -0.69 9.43 -1.60
CA ARG A 56 -1.65 10.52 -1.32
C ARG A 56 -2.05 11.28 -2.58
N ASP A 57 -1.17 11.34 -3.58
CA ASP A 57 -1.38 12.05 -4.85
C ASP A 57 -2.15 11.23 -5.90
N VAL A 58 -2.23 9.91 -5.73
CA VAL A 58 -2.87 9.02 -6.70
C VAL A 58 -4.40 9.16 -6.66
N SER A 59 -4.98 9.49 -5.49
CA SER A 59 -6.44 9.69 -5.36
C SER A 59 -7.01 10.89 -6.12
N GLN A 60 -6.20 11.87 -6.56
CA GLN A 60 -6.70 13.00 -7.37
C GLN A 60 -6.49 12.82 -8.88
N ARG A 61 -5.48 12.06 -9.31
CA ARG A 61 -5.17 11.93 -10.75
C ARG A 61 -6.05 10.92 -11.46
N ASP A 62 -6.46 9.84 -10.79
CA ASP A 62 -7.31 8.82 -11.41
C ASP A 62 -8.78 9.24 -11.53
N LEU A 63 -9.21 10.32 -10.87
CA LEU A 63 -10.59 10.82 -10.99
C LEU A 63 -10.80 11.75 -12.20
N VAL A 64 -9.71 12.29 -12.78
CA VAL A 64 -9.76 13.25 -13.89
C VAL A 64 -9.73 12.54 -15.25
N LEU A 65 -9.10 11.36 -15.33
CA LEU A 65 -8.98 10.60 -16.58
C LEU A 65 -10.18 9.70 -16.89
N SER A 66 -11.14 9.56 -15.97
CA SER A 66 -12.41 8.83 -16.19
C SER A 66 -13.57 9.73 -16.63
N ARG A 67 -13.30 11.00 -16.99
CA ARG A 67 -14.29 12.01 -17.39
C ARG A 67 -13.96 12.75 -18.69
N ALA A 68 -12.95 12.30 -19.44
CA ALA A 68 -12.62 12.83 -20.77
C ALA A 68 -13.20 11.93 -21.87
#